data_AF-A0A1B6JJJ0-F1
#
_entry.id   AF-A0A1B6JJJ0-F1
#
_cell.length_a   1.000
_cell.length_b   1.000
_cell.length_c   1.000
_cell.angle_alpha   90.00
_cell.angle_beta   90.00
_cell.angle_gamma   90.00
#
_symmetry.space_group_name_H-M   'P 1'
#
loop_
_entity.id
_entity.type
_entity.pdbx_description
1 polymer ?
#
loop_
_entity_poly.entity_id
_entity_poly.type
_entity_poly.pdbx_seq_one_letter_code
_entity_poly.pdbx_strand_id
1 'polypeptide(L)'
;MEGKASNVLEAPSWMMTGVQIHRWFWQKKLLDEKCDLDVDQEENARLGVYWLIKASEQGHQEATDLLSHCLQTGQGICEHNYVDVRACLDMPQEEKLARCAARKVFESMSAGEDFITSDQLQDRMTRLDEQ
;
A
#
# COMPACT_ATOMS: atom_id res chain seq x y z
N MET A 1 38.68 -7.86 -5.10
CA MET A 1 38.38 -6.90 -6.18
C MET A 1 38.07 -7.78 -7.37
N GLU A 2 36.85 -7.90 -7.87
CA GLU A 2 35.84 -6.91 -8.24
C GLU A 2 34.45 -7.46 -7.85
N GLY A 3 33.51 -6.69 -7.31
CA GLY A 3 32.65 -5.81 -8.10
C GLY A 3 31.22 -6.34 -8.05
N LYS A 4 30.51 -6.12 -6.92
CA LYS A 4 29.06 -6.39 -6.80
C LYS A 4 28.33 -5.42 -7.73
N ALA A 5 27.92 -5.90 -8.89
CA ALA A 5 27.01 -5.18 -9.76
C ALA A 5 25.60 -5.26 -9.18
N SER A 6 25.09 -4.08 -8.83
CA SER A 6 23.73 -3.72 -8.46
C SER A 6 22.65 -4.61 -9.10
N ASN A 7 21.97 -5.40 -8.27
CA ASN A 7 20.58 -5.77 -8.57
C ASN A 7 19.71 -4.61 -8.12
N VAL A 8 19.54 -3.66 -9.04
CA VAL A 8 18.44 -2.70 -8.99
C VAL A 8 17.15 -3.53 -9.00
N LEU A 9 16.38 -3.44 -7.92
CA LEU A 9 15.06 -4.04 -7.80
C LEU A 9 14.12 -3.37 -8.81
N GLU A 10 14.17 -3.80 -10.07
CA GLU A 10 13.11 -3.49 -11.03
C GLU A 10 11.84 -4.21 -10.56
N ALA A 11 10.89 -3.41 -10.06
CA ALA A 11 9.57 -3.89 -9.65
C ALA A 11 8.90 -4.57 -10.86
N PRO A 12 8.58 -5.87 -10.77
CA PRO A 12 8.14 -6.60 -11.95
C PRO A 12 6.68 -6.29 -12.31
N SER A 13 6.44 -6.21 -13.63
CA SER A 13 5.20 -5.80 -14.32
C SER A 13 3.90 -6.50 -13.89
N TRP A 14 3.98 -7.64 -13.20
CA TRP A 14 2.81 -8.40 -12.70
C TRP A 14 2.19 -7.83 -11.40
N MET A 15 2.75 -6.76 -10.82
CA MET A 15 2.17 -6.05 -9.66
C MET A 15 0.82 -5.36 -9.93
N MET A 16 0.42 -5.17 -11.20
CA MET A 16 -0.79 -4.39 -11.53
C MET A 16 -2.07 -5.21 -11.81
N THR A 17 -2.04 -6.55 -11.91
CA THR A 17 -3.22 -7.32 -12.36
C THR A 17 -3.79 -8.35 -11.38
N GLY A 18 -3.21 -8.52 -10.19
CA GLY A 18 -3.52 -9.68 -9.32
C GLY A 18 -3.77 -9.35 -7.85
N VAL A 19 -4.53 -8.29 -7.54
CA VAL A 19 -4.71 -7.75 -6.17
C VAL A 19 -5.22 -8.77 -5.13
N GLN A 20 -5.79 -9.93 -5.52
CA GLN A 20 -6.48 -10.81 -4.57
C GLN A 20 -5.84 -12.18 -4.27
N ILE A 21 -5.02 -12.77 -5.15
CA ILE A 21 -4.64 -14.20 -4.98
C ILE A 21 -3.20 -14.39 -4.46
N HIS A 22 -2.28 -13.45 -4.73
CA HIS A 22 -0.89 -13.56 -4.25
C HIS A 22 -0.62 -12.81 -2.93
N ARG A 23 -1.53 -11.91 -2.51
CA ARG A 23 -1.42 -11.14 -1.26
C ARG A 23 -1.42 -12.04 -0.03
N TRP A 24 -2.31 -13.03 -0.01
CA TRP A 24 -2.35 -14.08 1.01
C TRP A 24 -1.11 -15.00 0.93
N PHE A 25 -0.64 -15.32 -0.28
CA PHE A 25 0.45 -16.27 -0.47
C PHE A 25 1.82 -15.69 -0.06
N TRP A 26 2.12 -14.42 -0.35
CA TRP A 26 3.35 -13.77 0.12
C TRP A 26 3.33 -13.58 1.64
N GLN A 27 2.19 -13.15 2.20
CA GLN A 27 2.07 -12.89 3.63
C GLN A 27 2.14 -14.17 4.47
N LYS A 28 1.58 -15.29 3.98
CA LYS A 28 1.71 -16.61 4.61
C LYS A 28 3.12 -17.20 4.45
N LYS A 29 3.73 -17.04 3.28
CA LYS A 29 5.08 -17.57 2.99
C LYS A 29 6.17 -16.82 3.77
N LEU A 30 6.04 -15.50 3.95
CA LEU A 30 6.95 -14.67 4.77
C LEU A 30 6.88 -15.00 6.27
N LEU A 31 5.77 -15.56 6.77
CA LEU A 31 5.63 -15.94 8.18
C LEU A 31 5.99 -17.41 8.47
N ASP A 32 5.82 -18.32 7.50
CA ASP A 32 6.05 -19.76 7.68
C ASP A 32 7.42 -20.23 7.17
N GLU A 33 7.96 -19.58 6.13
CA GLU A 33 9.27 -19.94 5.57
C GLU A 33 10.35 -19.11 6.27
N LYS A 34 10.86 -19.65 7.38
CA LYS A 34 12.22 -19.34 7.88
C LYS A 34 13.20 -19.55 6.72
N CYS A 35 13.46 -18.53 5.93
CA CYS A 35 14.57 -18.53 4.99
C CYS A 35 15.86 -18.36 5.81
N ASP A 36 16.64 -19.44 5.88
CA ASP A 36 17.97 -19.53 6.48
C ASP A 36 19.04 -18.75 5.67
N LEU A 37 18.77 -17.50 5.33
CA LEU A 37 19.73 -16.58 4.73
C LEU A 37 19.73 -15.30 5.56
N ASP A 38 20.79 -15.15 6.35
CA ASP A 38 21.13 -14.03 7.25
C ASP A 38 21.42 -12.71 6.50
N VAL A 39 20.76 -12.47 5.37
CA VAL A 39 20.90 -11.26 4.58
C VAL A 39 19.53 -10.64 4.41
N ASP A 40 19.37 -9.47 5.02
CA ASP A 40 18.27 -8.51 4.86
C ASP A 40 16.92 -8.83 5.52
N GLN A 41 16.94 -9.47 6.69
CA GLN A 41 15.74 -9.54 7.54
C GLN A 41 15.20 -8.16 7.91
N GLU A 42 16.08 -7.17 8.05
CA GLU A 42 15.74 -5.78 8.38
C GLU A 42 15.20 -5.00 7.16
N GLU A 43 15.82 -5.14 5.99
CA GLU A 43 15.33 -4.54 4.73
C GLU A 43 13.97 -5.13 4.33
N ASN A 44 13.80 -6.45 4.48
CA ASN A 44 12.52 -7.12 4.22
C ASN A 44 11.43 -6.68 5.19
N ALA A 45 11.76 -6.51 6.47
CA ALA A 45 10.81 -6.00 7.45
C ALA A 45 10.42 -4.54 7.13
N ARG A 46 11.37 -3.70 6.73
CA ARG A 46 11.13 -2.32 6.30
C ARG A 46 10.22 -2.25 5.06
N LEU A 47 10.48 -3.08 4.04
CA LEU A 47 9.62 -3.18 2.86
C LEU A 47 8.22 -3.70 3.22
N GLY A 48 8.13 -4.66 4.15
CA GLY A 48 6.85 -5.14 4.69
C GLY A 48 6.01 -4.02 5.29
N VAL A 49 6.61 -3.19 6.15
CA VAL A 49 5.95 -2.01 6.74
C VAL A 49 5.47 -1.04 5.66
N TYR A 50 6.30 -0.76 4.64
CA TYR A 50 5.91 0.11 3.53
C TYR A 50 4.64 -0.38 2.80
N TRP A 51 4.59 -1.67 2.45
CA TRP A 51 3.41 -2.24 1.77
C TRP A 51 2.19 -2.31 2.67
N LEU A 52 2.38 -2.52 3.98
CA LEU A 52 1.29 -2.46 4.95
C LEU A 52 0.70 -1.05 5.06
N ILE A 53 1.52 0.02 5.02
CA ILE A 53 1.04 1.41 4.96
C ILE A 53 0.18 1.61 3.72
N LYS A 54 0.67 1.21 2.53
CA LYS A 54 -0.08 1.35 1.27
C LYS A 54 -1.39 0.58 1.26
N ALA A 55 -1.47 -0.54 1.97
CA ALA A 55 -2.70 -1.28 2.12
C ALA A 55 -3.67 -0.66 3.13
N SER A 56 -3.15 -0.15 4.24
CA SER A 56 -3.94 0.57 5.23
C SER A 56 -4.53 1.85 4.63
N GLU A 57 -3.78 2.58 3.79
CA GLU A 57 -4.29 3.72 3.00
C GLU A 57 -5.48 3.36 2.09
N GLN A 58 -5.59 2.11 1.65
CA GLN A 58 -6.73 1.63 0.84
C GLN A 58 -7.92 1.22 1.70
N GLY A 59 -7.80 1.24 3.03
CA GLY A 59 -8.81 0.81 3.97
C GLY A 59 -8.74 -0.69 4.31
N HIS A 60 -7.60 -1.35 4.14
CA HIS A 60 -7.46 -2.74 4.63
C HIS A 60 -7.25 -2.77 6.15
N GLN A 61 -8.25 -3.24 6.89
CA GLN A 61 -8.20 -3.32 8.35
C GLN A 61 -7.06 -4.22 8.84
N GLU A 62 -6.91 -5.41 8.24
CA GLU A 62 -5.84 -6.37 8.61
C GLU A 62 -4.44 -5.77 8.47
N ALA A 63 -4.23 -4.87 7.50
CA ALA A 63 -2.95 -4.19 7.34
C ALA A 63 -2.70 -3.17 8.46
N THR A 64 -3.75 -2.46 8.89
CA THR A 64 -3.70 -1.53 10.03
C THR A 64 -3.38 -2.27 11.33
N ASP A 65 -3.98 -3.44 11.54
CA ASP A 65 -3.75 -4.25 12.74
C ASP A 65 -2.30 -4.78 12.78
N LEU A 66 -1.77 -5.20 11.62
CA LEU A 66 -0.38 -5.63 11.50
C LEU A 66 0.61 -4.48 11.67
N LEU A 67 0.30 -3.27 11.18
CA LEU A 67 1.11 -2.07 11.45
C LEU A 67 1.16 -1.73 12.93
N SER A 68 0.02 -1.85 13.62
CA SER A 68 -0.04 -1.65 15.07
C SER A 68 0.83 -2.67 15.80
N HIS A 69 0.82 -3.93 15.35
CA HIS A 69 1.70 -4.96 15.89
C HIS A 69 3.18 -4.66 15.64
N CYS A 70 3.57 -4.29 14.40
CA CYS A 70 4.94 -3.89 14.06
C CYS A 70 5.42 -2.70 14.89
N LEU A 71 4.54 -1.73 15.18
CA LEU A 71 4.86 -0.58 16.02
C LEU A 71 5.11 -0.98 17.48
N GLN A 72 4.33 -1.93 18.01
CA GLN A 72 4.48 -2.43 19.38
C GLN A 72 5.72 -3.31 19.55
N THR A 73 6.05 -4.12 18.55
CA THR A 73 7.21 -5.03 18.58
C THR A 73 8.50 -4.36 18.12
N GLY A 74 8.42 -3.22 17.44
CA GLY A 74 9.56 -2.52 16.85
C GLY A 74 10.14 -3.22 15.62
N GLN A 75 9.44 -4.20 15.04
CA GLN A 75 9.94 -4.96 13.89
C GLN A 75 9.81 -4.16 12.60
N GLY A 76 10.96 -3.88 11.95
CA GLY A 76 11.00 -3.15 10.67
C GLY A 76 10.65 -1.67 10.77
N ILE A 77 10.51 -1.14 11.98
CA ILE A 77 10.21 0.26 12.25
C ILE A 77 11.54 1.02 12.42
N CYS A 78 11.74 2.02 11.57
CA CYS A 78 12.87 2.94 11.59
C CYS A 78 12.34 4.35 11.82
N GLU A 79 13.20 5.27 12.27
CA GLU A 79 12.81 6.68 12.49
C GLU A 79 12.15 7.34 11.27
N HIS A 80 12.54 6.92 10.06
CA HIS A 80 11.98 7.39 8.80
C HIS A 80 10.54 6.90 8.53
N ASN A 81 10.22 5.64 8.87
CA ASN A 81 8.88 5.08 8.60
C ASN A 81 7.95 5.21 9.80
N TYR A 82 8.49 5.50 10.99
CA TYR A 82 7.74 5.63 12.22
C TYR A 82 6.64 6.69 12.12
N VAL A 83 6.97 7.84 11.52
CA VAL A 83 6.03 8.95 11.32
C VAL A 83 4.89 8.52 10.40
N ASP A 84 5.20 7.83 9.30
CA ASP A 84 4.20 7.34 8.35
C ASP A 84 3.29 6.28 8.97
N VAL A 85 3.87 5.31 9.70
CA VAL A 85 3.10 4.27 10.39
C VAL A 85 2.17 4.90 11.43
N ARG A 86 2.67 5.83 12.24
CA ARG A 86 1.87 6.52 13.24
C ARG A 86 0.74 7.33 12.60
N ALA A 87 1.05 8.14 11.59
CA ALA A 87 0.04 8.90 10.85
C ALA A 87 -1.02 7.98 10.21
N CYS A 88 -0.60 6.80 9.72
CA CYS A 88 -1.50 5.82 9.18
C CYS A 88 -2.41 5.22 10.26
N LEU A 89 -1.90 4.93 11.46
CA LEU A 89 -2.68 4.40 12.58
C LEU A 89 -3.62 5.45 13.20
N ASP A 90 -3.21 6.71 13.24
CA ASP A 90 -4.00 7.82 13.75
C ASP A 90 -5.19 8.14 12.82
N MET A 91 -5.08 7.81 11.53
CA MET A 91 -6.14 8.03 10.55
C MET A 91 -7.29 7.02 10.74
N PRO A 92 -8.53 7.49 11.01
CA PRO A 92 -9.66 6.61 11.22
C PRO A 92 -10.01 5.83 9.94
N GLN A 93 -10.54 4.63 10.14
CA GLN A 93 -10.87 3.70 9.06
C GLN A 93 -11.87 4.30 8.05
N GLU A 94 -12.83 5.08 8.53
CA GLU A 94 -13.82 5.76 7.68
C GLU A 94 -13.17 6.82 6.78
N GLU A 95 -12.18 7.57 7.28
CA GLU A 95 -11.43 8.55 6.51
C GLU A 95 -10.57 7.89 5.43
N LYS A 96 -9.96 6.73 5.74
CA LYS A 96 -9.22 5.91 4.76
C LYS A 96 -10.12 5.44 3.63
N LEU A 97 -11.30 4.91 3.98
CA LEU A 97 -12.29 4.46 3.00
C LEU A 97 -12.81 5.61 2.14
N ALA A 98 -13.08 6.77 2.75
CA ALA A 98 -13.50 7.98 2.04
C ALA A 98 -12.45 8.45 1.04
N ARG A 99 -11.16 8.50 1.44
CA ARG A 99 -10.05 8.83 0.54
C ARG A 99 -9.89 7.82 -0.59
N CYS A 100 -10.01 6.53 -0.29
CA CYS A 100 -9.94 5.47 -1.29
C CYS A 100 -11.08 5.58 -2.32
N ALA A 101 -12.31 5.83 -1.85
CA ALA A 101 -13.46 6.06 -2.71
C ALA A 101 -13.28 7.33 -3.57
N ALA A 102 -12.84 8.44 -2.96
CA ALA A 102 -12.56 9.67 -3.68
C ALA A 102 -11.50 9.48 -4.77
N ARG A 103 -10.44 8.72 -4.48
CA ARG A 103 -9.40 8.37 -5.46
C ARG A 103 -9.94 7.56 -6.62
N LYS A 104 -10.78 6.56 -6.35
CA LYS A 104 -11.42 5.75 -7.41
C LYS A 104 -12.36 6.58 -8.28
N VAL A 105 -13.13 7.48 -7.66
CA VAL A 105 -13.97 8.44 -8.38
C VAL A 105 -13.08 9.31 -9.27
N PHE A 106 -11.98 9.83 -8.72
CA PHE A 106 -11.03 10.64 -9.47
C PHE A 106 -10.44 9.88 -10.67
N GLU A 107 -9.88 8.70 -10.46
CA GLU A 107 -9.31 7.84 -11.49
C GLU A 107 -10.32 7.48 -12.59
N SER A 108 -11.59 7.25 -12.22
CA SER A 108 -12.65 6.95 -13.19
C SER A 108 -13.02 8.15 -14.08
N MET A 109 -12.68 9.36 -13.65
CA MET A 109 -13.05 10.60 -14.30
C MET A 109 -11.87 11.29 -14.98
N SER A 110 -10.65 11.12 -14.48
CA SER A 110 -9.51 11.94 -14.88
C SER A 110 -8.94 11.60 -16.25
N ALA A 111 -9.44 10.57 -16.95
CA ALA A 111 -8.99 10.18 -18.29
C ALA A 111 -7.45 10.00 -18.45
N GLY A 112 -6.73 9.81 -17.33
CA GLY A 112 -5.26 9.74 -17.29
C GLY A 112 -4.55 11.07 -17.01
N GLU A 113 -5.29 12.16 -16.87
CA GLU A 113 -4.80 13.49 -16.48
C GLU A 113 -4.72 13.64 -14.96
N ASP A 114 -3.91 14.61 -14.51
CA ASP A 114 -3.77 14.98 -13.10
C ASP A 114 -4.91 15.90 -12.59
N PHE A 115 -5.91 16.18 -13.43
CA PHE A 115 -7.04 17.05 -13.09
C PHE A 115 -8.36 16.53 -13.65
N ILE A 116 -9.46 17.05 -13.11
CA ILE A 116 -10.83 16.82 -13.59
C ILE A 116 -11.41 18.17 -13.99
N THR A 117 -12.01 18.25 -15.16
CA THR A 117 -12.70 19.47 -15.60
C THR A 117 -14.10 19.58 -14.98
N SER A 118 -14.61 20.81 -14.86
CA SER A 118 -15.98 21.04 -14.36
C SER A 118 -17.02 20.28 -15.18
N ASP A 119 -16.81 20.18 -16.51
CA ASP A 119 -17.73 19.48 -17.41
C ASP A 119 -17.76 17.96 -17.14
N GLN A 120 -16.59 17.34 -16.91
CA GLN A 120 -16.51 15.91 -16.56
C GLN A 120 -17.20 15.62 -15.23
N LEU A 121 -17.06 16.51 -14.24
CA LEU A 121 -17.74 16.39 -12.96
C LEU A 121 -19.25 16.54 -13.09
N GLN A 122 -19.69 17.52 -13.87
CA GLN A 122 -21.10 17.81 -14.05
C GLN A 122 -21.82 16.70 -14.82
N ASP A 123 -21.23 16.17 -15.91
CA ASP A 123 -21.77 15.02 -16.66
C ASP A 123 -21.87 13.75 -15.78
N ARG A 124 -20.91 13.56 -14.86
CA ARG A 124 -20.97 12.43 -13.92
C ARG A 124 -22.07 12.61 -12.88
N MET A 125 -22.28 13.83 -12.36
CA MET A 125 -23.35 14.14 -11.39
C MET A 125 -24.73 13.97 -12.02
N THR A 126 -24.96 14.51 -13.23
CA THR A 126 -26.26 14.41 -13.90
C THR A 126 -26.67 12.96 -14.19
N ARG A 127 -25.72 12.10 -14.58
CA ARG A 127 -25.98 10.67 -14.80
C ARG A 127 -26.35 9.89 -13.53
N LEU A 128 -25.97 10.39 -12.35
CA LEU A 128 -26.32 9.77 -11.08
C LEU A 128 -27.70 10.22 -10.61
N ASP A 129 -28.11 11.45 -10.92
CA ASP A 129 -29.45 11.97 -10.60
C ASP A 129 -30.57 11.34 -11.47
N GLU A 130 -30.20 10.75 -12.61
CA GLU A 130 -31.12 10.11 -13.56
C GLU A 130 -31.40 8.61 -13.28
N GLN A 131 -30.80 8.01 -12.23
CA GLN A 131 -30.98 6.61 -11.83
C GLN A 131 -31.86 6.45 -10.58
#